data_AF-A0AAW0WEA0-F1
#
_entry.id   AF-A0AAW0WEA0-F1
#
_cell.length_a   1.000
_cell.length_b   1.000
_cell.length_c   1.000
_cell.angle_alpha   90.00
_cell.angle_beta   90.00
_cell.angle_gamma   90.00
#
_symmetry.space_group_name_H-M   'P 1'
#
loop_
_entity.id
_entity.type
_entity.pdbx_description
1 polymer ?
#
loop_
_entity_poly.entity_id
_entity_poly.type
_entity_poly.pdbx_seq_one_letter_code
_entity_poly.pdbx_strand_id
1 'polypeptide(L)'
;MTDLGVSEVTEWYRNKTVFITGGTGFMGKVLVEKLLRACPVRRIYLLMRPKRGVDVNQRLDDMFNFKAPPDSSLSSVAGFNTNNTLLFDKIKESQPEVIQKVFAVKGDITMEGLGLSDEDEARLANEVHIVFHAAATINFTEPMRVAVNMNMLGTKRVVSLAQKMTNLQSLVHVSTAYSNCHLPEVYEELYPAPIDPARLIQLTEWLDDKLLESLTPHLLAPRPNTYTYTKALAEHLLVNDGGRLPISIIRPSIVCGSWREPVPGWVDNLFAFTGLLVGMGKGVLRSLYIKPGITLDFIPVDVPINLMIVSAWNTAAGKYKSVYKLVQALFY
;
A
#
# COMPACT_ATOMS: atom_id res chain seq x y z
N MET A 1 -17.10 -0.06 29.65
CA MET A 1 -17.30 0.01 28.19
C MET A 1 -17.98 -1.28 27.79
N THR A 2 -19.12 -1.18 27.13
CA THR A 2 -19.97 -2.30 26.72
C THR A 2 -19.17 -3.36 25.98
N ASP A 3 -19.45 -4.60 26.33
CA ASP A 3 -19.03 -5.84 25.68
C ASP A 3 -19.55 -5.84 24.23
N LEU A 4 -18.91 -5.06 23.36
CA LEU A 4 -19.15 -5.10 21.92
C LEU A 4 -18.52 -6.41 21.46
N GLY A 5 -19.36 -7.45 21.29
CA GLY A 5 -18.94 -8.75 20.78
C GLY A 5 -18.09 -8.63 19.50
N VAL A 6 -17.40 -9.71 19.14
CA VAL A 6 -16.52 -9.75 17.96
C VAL A 6 -17.29 -9.27 16.72
N SER A 7 -16.79 -8.21 16.07
CA SER A 7 -17.40 -7.65 14.86
C SER A 7 -17.48 -8.69 13.74
N GLU A 8 -18.55 -8.66 12.93
CA GLU A 8 -18.69 -9.50 11.73
C GLU A 8 -17.48 -9.40 10.80
N VAL A 9 -16.87 -8.21 10.70
CA VAL A 9 -15.66 -7.97 9.91
C VAL A 9 -14.50 -8.78 10.48
N THR A 10 -14.25 -8.67 11.78
CA THR A 10 -13.18 -9.40 12.47
C THR A 10 -13.40 -10.91 12.37
N GLU A 11 -14.61 -11.39 12.63
CA GLU A 11 -14.94 -12.80 12.58
C GLU A 11 -14.76 -13.39 11.18
N TRP A 12 -15.07 -12.63 10.13
CA TRP A 12 -14.82 -13.06 8.76
C TRP A 12 -13.34 -13.35 8.51
N TYR A 13 -12.39 -12.66 9.13
CA TYR A 13 -10.97 -12.98 8.95
C TYR A 13 -10.53 -14.31 9.59
N ARG A 14 -11.39 -14.95 10.39
CA ARG A 14 -11.05 -16.19 11.10
C ARG A 14 -10.57 -17.26 10.14
N ASN A 15 -9.39 -17.81 10.47
CA ASN A 15 -8.74 -18.89 9.72
C ASN A 15 -8.42 -18.58 8.25
N LYS A 16 -8.53 -17.31 7.82
CA LYS A 16 -8.16 -16.90 6.46
C LYS A 16 -6.66 -16.66 6.33
N THR A 17 -6.17 -16.83 5.11
CA THR A 17 -4.80 -16.53 4.74
C THR A 17 -4.75 -15.30 3.86
N VAL A 18 -3.87 -14.38 4.24
CA VAL A 18 -3.70 -13.08 3.60
C VAL A 18 -2.38 -13.06 2.84
N PHE A 19 -2.36 -12.53 1.63
CA PHE A 19 -1.16 -12.19 0.89
C PHE A 19 -1.05 -10.67 0.74
N ILE A 20 0.10 -10.10 1.08
CA ILE A 20 0.32 -8.65 1.05
C ILE A 20 1.54 -8.33 0.20
N THR A 21 1.36 -7.47 -0.79
CA THR A 21 2.47 -6.79 -1.45
C THR A 21 2.66 -5.40 -0.85
N GLY A 22 3.91 -4.97 -0.68
CA GLY A 22 4.22 -3.70 -0.01
C GLY A 22 4.12 -3.78 1.51
N GLY A 23 4.11 -4.98 2.09
CA GLY A 23 4.01 -5.21 3.55
C GLY A 23 5.13 -4.57 4.37
N THR A 24 6.30 -4.31 3.76
CA THR A 24 7.42 -3.63 4.42
C THR A 24 7.37 -2.11 4.35
N GLY A 25 6.40 -1.55 3.62
CA GLY A 25 6.19 -0.10 3.54
C GLY A 25 5.34 0.41 4.70
N PHE A 26 5.23 1.74 4.84
CA PHE A 26 4.53 2.41 5.94
C PHE A 26 3.12 1.85 6.20
N MET A 27 2.23 1.93 5.22
CA MET A 27 0.87 1.37 5.31
C MET A 27 0.89 -0.15 5.50
N GLY A 28 1.80 -0.85 4.82
CA GLY A 28 1.90 -2.31 4.89
C GLY A 28 2.19 -2.82 6.30
N LYS A 29 3.09 -2.16 7.03
CA LYS A 29 3.40 -2.53 8.42
C LYS A 29 2.20 -2.31 9.34
N VAL A 30 1.50 -1.19 9.21
CA VAL A 30 0.28 -0.90 9.99
C VAL A 30 -0.83 -1.90 9.67
N LEU A 31 -0.94 -2.33 8.40
CA LEU A 31 -1.89 -3.38 8.00
C LEU A 31 -1.56 -4.70 8.68
N VAL A 32 -0.28 -5.12 8.65
CA VAL A 32 0.18 -6.35 9.31
C VAL A 32 -0.10 -6.29 10.81
N GLU A 33 0.25 -5.19 11.47
CA GLU A 33 -0.05 -4.97 12.89
C GLU A 33 -1.54 -5.11 13.18
N LYS A 34 -2.38 -4.40 12.42
CA LYS A 34 -3.83 -4.39 12.65
C LYS A 34 -4.45 -5.76 12.41
N LEU A 35 -4.01 -6.48 11.37
CA LEU A 35 -4.46 -7.85 11.11
C LEU A 35 -4.05 -8.79 12.25
N LEU A 36 -2.82 -8.71 12.74
CA LEU A 36 -2.35 -9.56 13.84
C LEU A 36 -3.06 -9.25 15.16
N ARG A 37 -3.27 -7.98 15.48
CA ARG A 37 -3.88 -7.54 16.74
C ARG A 37 -5.40 -7.75 16.78
N ALA A 38 -6.08 -7.51 15.66
CA ALA A 38 -7.54 -7.37 15.65
C ALA A 38 -8.26 -8.41 14.79
N CYS A 39 -7.54 -9.24 14.00
CA CYS A 39 -8.15 -10.23 13.11
C CYS A 39 -7.59 -11.64 13.39
N PRO A 40 -8.43 -12.66 13.64
CA PRO A 40 -8.00 -14.04 13.90
C PRO A 40 -7.55 -14.79 12.63
N VAL A 41 -6.65 -14.18 11.85
CA VAL A 41 -6.08 -14.78 10.63
C VAL A 41 -5.29 -16.04 10.95
N ARG A 42 -5.30 -16.99 10.00
CA ARG A 42 -4.46 -18.19 10.04
C ARG A 42 -3.01 -17.85 9.75
N ARG A 43 -2.79 -17.07 8.68
CA ARG A 43 -1.46 -16.81 8.13
C ARG A 43 -1.42 -15.52 7.31
N ILE A 44 -0.28 -14.84 7.31
CA ILE A 44 0.01 -13.69 6.46
C ILE A 44 1.28 -13.98 5.67
N TYR A 45 1.19 -13.97 4.34
CA TYR A 45 2.32 -14.01 3.43
C TYR A 45 2.70 -12.59 2.98
N LEU A 46 3.97 -12.22 3.14
CA LEU A 46 4.49 -10.93 2.71
C LEU A 46 5.42 -11.10 1.52
N LEU A 47 5.09 -10.51 0.37
CA LEU A 47 6.03 -10.43 -0.74
C LEU A 47 7.19 -9.50 -0.35
N MET A 48 8.39 -10.05 -0.28
CA MET A 48 9.59 -9.34 0.16
C MET A 48 10.73 -9.52 -0.83
N ARG A 49 11.28 -8.37 -1.25
CA ARG A 49 12.47 -8.34 -2.10
C ARG A 49 13.71 -8.75 -1.30
N PRO A 50 14.66 -9.52 -1.86
CA PRO A 50 15.97 -9.66 -1.21
C PRO A 50 16.70 -8.30 -1.16
N LYS A 51 17.58 -8.11 -0.18
CA LYS A 51 18.56 -7.01 -0.18
C LYS A 51 19.96 -7.60 -0.32
N ARG A 52 20.93 -6.82 -0.80
CA ARG A 52 22.32 -7.29 -0.94
C ARG A 52 22.82 -7.78 0.43
N GLY A 53 23.14 -9.07 0.52
CA GLY A 53 23.64 -9.72 1.73
C GLY A 53 22.61 -9.97 2.84
N VAL A 54 21.31 -9.74 2.60
CA VAL A 54 20.25 -9.98 3.60
C VAL A 54 19.08 -10.72 2.93
N ASP A 55 18.83 -11.95 3.37
CA ASP A 55 17.70 -12.74 2.90
C ASP A 55 16.35 -12.21 3.45
N VAL A 56 15.25 -12.72 2.92
CA VAL A 56 13.92 -12.20 3.23
C VAL A 56 13.43 -12.56 4.63
N ASN A 57 13.91 -13.65 5.24
CA ASN A 57 13.59 -14.02 6.61
C ASN A 57 14.31 -13.11 7.59
N GLN A 58 15.61 -12.85 7.37
CA GLN A 58 16.33 -11.85 8.17
C GLN A 58 15.65 -10.47 8.07
N ARG A 59 15.22 -10.06 6.87
CA ARG A 59 14.47 -8.81 6.70
C ARG A 59 13.13 -8.81 7.44
N LEU A 60 12.48 -9.96 7.58
CA LEU A 60 11.22 -10.10 8.31
C LEU A 60 11.48 -9.99 9.81
N ASP A 61 12.52 -10.65 10.29
CA ASP A 61 12.96 -10.55 11.67
C ASP A 61 13.32 -9.12 12.03
N ASP A 62 14.04 -8.41 11.16
CA ASP A 62 14.32 -6.98 11.30
C ASP A 62 13.01 -6.17 11.33
N MET A 63 12.01 -6.52 10.52
CA MET A 63 10.73 -5.80 10.53
C MET A 63 10.09 -5.81 11.92
N PHE A 64 10.17 -6.92 12.66
CA PHE A 64 9.64 -7.02 14.01
C PHE A 64 10.63 -6.52 15.07
N ASN A 65 11.92 -6.81 14.92
CA ASN A 65 12.91 -6.72 16.00
C ASN A 65 13.93 -5.60 15.83
N PHE A 66 13.93 -4.88 14.70
CA PHE A 66 14.89 -3.83 14.45
C PHE A 66 14.79 -2.71 15.48
N LYS A 67 15.85 -2.60 16.27
CA LYS A 67 16.17 -1.45 17.11
C LYS A 67 17.24 -0.66 16.37
N ALA A 68 16.94 0.57 15.96
CA ALA A 68 17.95 1.48 15.44
C ALA A 68 19.06 1.66 16.48
N PRO A 69 20.33 1.84 16.05
CA PRO A 69 21.43 2.14 16.95
C PRO A 69 21.11 3.38 17.80
N PRO A 70 21.51 3.43 19.08
CA PRO A 70 21.29 4.61 19.95
C PRO A 70 21.81 5.91 19.33
N ASP A 71 22.87 5.82 18.52
CA ASP A 71 23.65 6.92 17.91
C ASP A 71 23.23 7.27 16.47
N SER A 72 22.06 6.84 16.00
CA SER A 72 21.56 7.42 14.75
C SER A 72 21.17 8.88 15.00
N SER A 73 21.66 9.83 14.19
CA SER A 73 21.28 11.25 14.30
C SER A 73 19.76 11.50 14.16
N LEU A 74 19.00 10.46 13.80
CA LEU A 74 17.54 10.42 13.80
C LEU A 74 16.92 9.88 15.10
N SER A 75 17.61 8.99 15.85
CA SER A 75 17.16 8.50 17.17
C SER A 75 17.37 9.51 18.29
N SER A 76 18.27 10.48 18.12
CA SER A 76 18.49 11.59 19.06
C SER A 76 17.45 12.70 18.97
N VAL A 77 16.55 12.65 17.98
CA VAL A 77 15.48 13.63 17.89
C VAL A 77 14.28 13.18 18.71
N ALA A 78 14.12 13.75 19.90
CA ALA A 78 13.00 13.49 20.79
C ALA A 78 11.66 13.45 20.02
N GLY A 79 10.96 12.31 20.12
CA GLY A 79 9.68 12.07 19.44
C GLY A 79 9.77 11.44 18.03
N PHE A 80 10.96 11.18 17.50
CA PHE A 80 11.14 10.46 16.25
C PHE A 80 11.53 9.01 16.52
N ASN A 81 10.58 8.09 16.33
CA ASN A 81 10.84 6.68 16.54
C ASN A 81 11.20 5.99 15.21
N THR A 82 12.49 5.84 14.96
CA THR A 82 13.02 5.03 13.85
C THR A 82 12.94 3.53 14.10
N ASN A 83 12.51 3.10 15.29
CA ASN A 83 12.41 1.70 15.64
C ASN A 83 11.02 1.18 15.25
N ASN A 84 10.97 0.14 14.41
CA ASN A 84 9.75 -0.64 14.20
C ASN A 84 9.23 -1.25 15.51
N THR A 85 10.05 -1.27 16.56
CA THR A 85 9.76 -1.79 17.91
C THR A 85 8.40 -1.30 18.41
N LEU A 86 8.12 0.01 18.45
CA LEU A 86 6.83 0.52 18.99
C LEU A 86 5.58 0.05 18.23
N LEU A 87 5.70 -0.24 16.94
CA LEU A 87 4.55 -0.65 16.15
C LEU A 87 4.03 -2.02 16.65
N PHE A 88 4.94 -2.95 16.90
CA PHE A 88 4.62 -4.33 17.26
C PHE A 88 4.75 -4.62 18.76
N ASP A 89 5.25 -3.68 19.58
CA ASP A 89 5.46 -3.88 21.01
C ASP A 89 4.20 -4.33 21.74
N LYS A 90 3.05 -3.68 21.50
CA LYS A 90 1.78 -4.09 22.11
C LYS A 90 1.40 -5.54 21.76
N ILE A 91 1.65 -5.96 20.52
CA ILE A 91 1.37 -7.35 20.08
C ILE A 91 2.35 -8.31 20.74
N LYS A 92 3.64 -7.94 20.82
CA LYS A 92 4.68 -8.75 21.47
C LYS A 92 4.42 -8.94 22.96
N GLU A 93 3.88 -7.92 23.63
CA GLU A 93 3.55 -7.96 25.05
C GLU A 93 2.28 -8.76 25.33
N SER A 94 1.27 -8.65 24.45
CA SER A 94 -0.05 -9.26 24.70
C SER A 94 -0.28 -10.63 24.07
N GLN A 95 0.28 -10.87 22.87
CA GLN A 95 0.05 -12.07 22.04
C GLN A 95 1.30 -12.40 21.19
N PRO A 96 2.47 -12.68 21.79
CA PRO A 96 3.73 -12.84 21.06
C PRO A 96 3.68 -13.95 19.98
N GLU A 97 2.85 -14.97 20.16
CA GLU A 97 2.71 -16.11 19.25
C GLU A 97 2.13 -15.74 17.88
N VAL A 98 1.35 -14.65 17.78
CA VAL A 98 0.72 -14.30 16.50
C VAL A 98 1.73 -13.82 15.46
N ILE A 99 2.91 -13.38 15.89
CA ILE A 99 4.00 -12.97 14.98
C ILE A 99 4.47 -14.15 14.12
N GLN A 100 4.42 -15.37 14.65
CA GLN A 100 4.78 -16.60 13.93
C GLN A 100 3.81 -16.92 12.79
N LYS A 101 2.69 -16.20 12.69
CA LYS A 101 1.74 -16.32 11.56
C LYS A 101 2.20 -15.57 10.31
N VAL A 102 3.26 -14.76 10.40
CA VAL A 102 3.77 -13.97 9.27
C VAL A 102 4.95 -14.69 8.61
N PHE A 103 4.87 -14.87 7.30
CA PHE A 103 5.86 -15.59 6.50
C PHE A 103 6.32 -14.69 5.35
N ALA A 104 7.64 -14.53 5.21
CA ALA A 104 8.21 -13.86 4.06
C ALA A 104 8.15 -14.79 2.84
N VAL A 105 7.72 -14.25 1.71
CA VAL A 105 7.77 -14.90 0.41
C VAL A 105 8.75 -14.10 -0.44
N LYS A 106 9.79 -14.77 -0.93
CA LYS A 106 10.81 -14.13 -1.74
C LYS A 106 10.23 -13.77 -3.10
N GLY A 107 10.30 -12.49 -3.46
CA GLY A 107 9.89 -12.04 -4.78
C GLY A 107 9.97 -10.54 -4.95
N ASP A 108 9.80 -10.10 -6.19
CA ASP A 108 9.80 -8.70 -6.59
C ASP A 108 8.65 -8.43 -7.56
N ILE A 109 7.86 -7.42 -7.24
CA ILE A 109 6.73 -6.99 -8.08
C ILE A 109 7.16 -6.54 -9.48
N THR A 110 8.43 -6.14 -9.64
CA THR A 110 8.99 -5.72 -10.93
C THR A 110 9.46 -6.89 -11.81
N MET A 111 9.41 -8.12 -11.31
CA MET A 111 9.84 -9.33 -12.03
C MET A 111 8.64 -10.13 -12.53
N GLU A 112 8.79 -10.79 -13.68
CA GLU A 112 7.80 -11.75 -14.17
C GLU A 112 7.48 -12.83 -13.11
N GLY A 113 6.20 -13.23 -13.04
CA GLY A 113 5.73 -14.14 -11.99
C GLY A 113 5.94 -13.62 -10.56
N LEU A 114 6.13 -12.31 -10.38
CA LEU A 114 6.55 -11.67 -9.13
C LEU A 114 7.90 -12.19 -8.59
N GLY A 115 8.72 -12.84 -9.42
CA GLY A 115 9.97 -13.48 -9.02
C GLY A 115 9.79 -14.62 -8.00
N LEU A 116 8.60 -15.21 -7.94
CA LEU A 116 8.27 -16.34 -7.07
C LEU A 116 8.93 -17.63 -7.59
N SER A 117 9.23 -18.56 -6.69
CA SER A 117 9.48 -19.95 -7.10
C SER A 117 8.16 -20.65 -7.41
N ASP A 118 8.23 -21.75 -8.16
CA ASP A 118 7.04 -22.54 -8.50
C ASP A 118 6.34 -23.06 -7.22
N GLU A 119 7.11 -23.43 -6.20
CA GLU A 119 6.56 -23.89 -4.91
C GLU A 119 5.84 -22.76 -4.16
N ASP A 120 6.42 -21.56 -4.13
CA ASP A 120 5.81 -20.40 -3.48
C ASP A 120 4.56 -19.93 -4.23
N GLU A 121 4.60 -19.92 -5.56
CA GLU A 121 3.43 -19.61 -6.40
C GLU A 121 2.30 -20.61 -6.14
N ALA A 122 2.58 -21.91 -6.19
CA ALA A 122 1.60 -22.96 -5.92
C ALA A 122 1.04 -22.86 -4.50
N ARG A 123 1.87 -22.55 -3.50
CA ARG A 123 1.42 -22.35 -2.12
C ARG A 123 0.47 -21.16 -2.01
N LEU A 124 0.81 -20.02 -2.62
CA LEU A 124 -0.06 -18.84 -2.63
C LEU A 124 -1.38 -19.11 -3.36
N ALA A 125 -1.33 -19.77 -4.51
CA ALA A 125 -2.52 -20.14 -5.29
C ALA A 125 -3.50 -21.03 -4.50
N ASN A 126 -2.98 -21.99 -3.72
CA ASN A 126 -3.83 -22.92 -2.98
C ASN A 126 -4.32 -22.38 -1.63
N GLU A 127 -3.55 -21.51 -0.96
CA GLU A 127 -3.85 -21.12 0.41
C GLU A 127 -4.51 -19.76 0.58
N VAL A 128 -4.30 -18.81 -0.34
CA VAL A 128 -4.65 -17.40 -0.13
C VAL A 128 -6.15 -17.15 -0.35
N HIS A 129 -6.74 -16.43 0.59
CA HIS A 129 -8.14 -16.00 0.54
C HIS A 129 -8.28 -14.50 0.27
N ILE A 130 -7.28 -13.71 0.67
CA ILE A 130 -7.34 -12.25 0.64
C ILE A 130 -6.01 -11.72 0.11
N VAL A 131 -6.05 -10.86 -0.89
CA VAL A 131 -4.88 -10.14 -1.41
C VAL A 131 -5.00 -8.66 -1.07
N PHE A 132 -3.97 -8.11 -0.44
CA PHE A 132 -3.77 -6.67 -0.30
C PHE A 132 -2.61 -6.23 -1.19
N HIS A 133 -2.93 -5.52 -2.26
CA HIS A 133 -1.95 -4.98 -3.19
C HIS A 133 -1.66 -3.50 -2.88
N ALA A 134 -0.60 -3.25 -2.09
CA ALA A 134 -0.16 -1.91 -1.69
C ALA A 134 1.28 -1.57 -2.13
N ALA A 135 1.95 -2.45 -2.86
CA ALA A 135 3.25 -2.15 -3.46
C ALA A 135 3.11 -1.12 -4.60
N ALA A 136 3.78 0.02 -4.47
CA ALA A 136 3.91 1.04 -5.49
C ALA A 136 5.19 1.85 -5.24
N THR A 137 5.71 2.52 -6.28
CA THR A 137 6.65 3.61 -6.05
C THR A 137 5.85 4.84 -5.62
N ILE A 138 6.32 5.52 -4.57
CA ILE A 138 5.75 6.79 -4.09
C ILE A 138 6.63 7.98 -4.47
N ASN A 139 7.67 7.75 -5.27
CA ASN A 139 8.53 8.80 -5.78
C ASN A 139 7.84 9.46 -6.99
N PHE A 140 7.55 10.75 -6.87
CA PHE A 140 6.79 11.51 -7.87
C PHE A 140 7.60 11.88 -9.11
N THR A 141 8.91 11.64 -9.11
CA THR A 141 9.81 11.94 -10.23
C THR A 141 10.43 10.68 -10.84
N GLU A 142 9.83 9.51 -10.63
CA GLU A 142 10.31 8.28 -11.25
C GLU A 142 10.23 8.37 -12.77
N PRO A 143 11.27 7.88 -13.49
CA PRO A 143 11.21 7.70 -14.93
C PRO A 143 9.99 6.86 -15.33
N MET A 144 9.37 7.20 -16.47
CA MET A 144 8.13 6.57 -16.93
C MET A 144 8.25 5.04 -16.99
N ARG A 145 9.36 4.49 -17.51
CA ARG A 145 9.59 3.04 -17.58
C ARG A 145 9.55 2.37 -16.21
N VAL A 146 10.20 2.98 -15.21
CA VAL A 146 10.24 2.46 -13.84
C VAL A 146 8.84 2.49 -13.23
N ALA A 147 8.12 3.61 -13.39
CA ALA A 147 6.76 3.77 -12.89
C ALA A 147 5.79 2.77 -13.56
N VAL A 148 5.88 2.54 -14.87
CA VAL A 148 5.08 1.55 -15.61
C VAL A 148 5.39 0.13 -15.11
N ASN A 149 6.67 -0.24 -14.99
CA ASN A 149 7.02 -1.58 -14.54
C ASN A 149 6.53 -1.86 -13.11
N MET A 150 6.67 -0.89 -12.20
CA MET A 150 6.29 -1.08 -10.79
C MET A 150 4.78 -0.98 -10.56
N ASN A 151 4.11 0.04 -11.11
CA ASN A 151 2.71 0.32 -10.79
C ASN A 151 1.73 -0.36 -11.76
N MET A 152 2.08 -0.55 -13.04
CA MET A 152 1.18 -1.15 -14.03
C MET A 152 1.47 -2.64 -14.22
N LEU A 153 2.68 -3.00 -14.67
CA LEU A 153 3.05 -4.40 -14.87
C LEU A 153 3.06 -5.16 -13.54
N GLY A 154 3.47 -4.51 -12.46
CA GLY A 154 3.34 -5.02 -11.10
C GLY A 154 1.90 -5.42 -10.73
N THR A 155 0.94 -4.54 -11.00
CA THR A 155 -0.48 -4.85 -10.79
C THR A 155 -0.95 -5.99 -11.69
N LYS A 156 -0.54 -6.00 -12.98
CA LYS A 156 -0.85 -7.09 -13.91
C LYS A 156 -0.36 -8.45 -13.39
N ARG A 157 0.87 -8.53 -12.86
CA ARG A 157 1.44 -9.76 -12.29
C ARG A 157 0.70 -10.22 -11.04
N VAL A 158 0.28 -9.28 -10.17
CA VAL A 158 -0.56 -9.61 -9.00
C VAL A 158 -1.92 -10.15 -9.43
N VAL A 159 -2.53 -9.57 -10.47
CA VAL A 159 -3.79 -10.07 -11.06
C VAL A 159 -3.60 -11.48 -11.62
N SER A 160 -2.53 -11.72 -12.39
CA SER A 160 -2.22 -13.06 -12.93
C SER A 160 -2.03 -14.10 -11.84
N LEU A 161 -1.38 -13.76 -10.72
CA LEU A 161 -1.28 -14.65 -9.56
C LEU A 161 -2.66 -14.87 -8.91
N ALA A 162 -3.44 -13.82 -8.73
CA ALA A 162 -4.76 -13.88 -8.11
C ALA A 162 -5.75 -14.73 -8.92
N GLN A 163 -5.66 -14.74 -10.24
CA GLN A 163 -6.45 -15.63 -11.12
C GLN A 163 -6.15 -17.11 -10.88
N LYS A 164 -4.96 -17.45 -10.39
CA LYS A 164 -4.59 -18.82 -10.02
C LYS A 164 -5.08 -19.19 -8.62
N MET A 165 -5.52 -18.23 -7.80
CA MET A 165 -5.95 -18.47 -6.42
C MET A 165 -7.37 -19.05 -6.36
N THR A 166 -7.49 -20.32 -6.00
CA THR A 166 -8.77 -21.04 -6.01
C THR A 166 -9.70 -20.65 -4.87
N ASN A 167 -9.15 -20.13 -3.78
CA ASN A 167 -9.89 -19.75 -2.56
C ASN A 167 -10.06 -18.23 -2.41
N LEU A 168 -9.73 -17.44 -3.44
CA LEU A 168 -9.73 -15.99 -3.35
C LEU A 168 -11.14 -15.43 -3.16
N GLN A 169 -11.31 -14.64 -2.12
CA GLN A 169 -12.56 -13.98 -1.76
C GLN A 169 -12.50 -12.46 -1.90
N SER A 170 -11.30 -11.88 -1.85
CA SER A 170 -11.11 -10.44 -2.05
C SER A 170 -9.71 -10.09 -2.52
N LEU A 171 -9.62 -9.16 -3.46
CA LEU A 171 -8.41 -8.48 -3.89
C LEU A 171 -8.59 -6.97 -3.69
N VAL A 172 -7.87 -6.41 -2.72
CA VAL A 172 -7.90 -4.98 -2.40
C VAL A 172 -6.67 -4.32 -3.01
N HIS A 173 -6.87 -3.38 -3.94
CA HIS A 173 -5.81 -2.57 -4.53
C HIS A 173 -5.76 -1.18 -3.91
N VAL A 174 -4.59 -0.78 -3.40
CA VAL A 174 -4.37 0.57 -2.90
C VAL A 174 -3.92 1.46 -4.06
N SER A 175 -4.79 2.37 -4.47
CA SER A 175 -4.54 3.43 -5.43
C SER A 175 -4.24 4.77 -4.72
N THR A 176 -4.71 5.89 -5.23
CA THR A 176 -4.56 7.21 -4.61
C THR A 176 -5.71 8.14 -4.99
N ALA A 177 -6.12 9.03 -4.08
CA ALA A 177 -7.13 10.05 -4.35
C ALA A 177 -6.74 11.00 -5.50
N TYR A 178 -5.43 11.09 -5.78
CA TYR A 178 -4.87 11.92 -6.84
C TYR A 178 -4.82 11.23 -8.21
N SER A 179 -5.28 9.98 -8.32
CA SER A 179 -5.31 9.24 -9.60
C SER A 179 -6.16 9.93 -10.64
N ASN A 180 -7.03 10.89 -10.31
CA ASN A 180 -7.82 11.68 -11.26
C ASN A 180 -7.77 13.19 -10.95
N CYS A 181 -6.66 13.68 -10.38
CA CYS A 181 -6.51 15.07 -9.93
C CYS A 181 -6.58 16.16 -11.02
N HIS A 182 -6.63 15.78 -12.30
CA HIS A 182 -6.83 16.70 -13.41
C HIS A 182 -8.30 17.06 -13.64
N LEU A 183 -9.22 16.31 -13.02
CA LEU A 183 -10.65 16.59 -13.05
C LEU A 183 -11.02 17.53 -11.90
N PRO A 184 -11.98 18.44 -12.10
CA PRO A 184 -12.44 19.34 -11.05
C PRO A 184 -13.18 18.58 -9.93
N GLU A 185 -13.89 17.50 -10.29
CA GLU A 185 -14.64 16.65 -9.38
C GLU A 185 -14.30 15.19 -9.63
N VAL A 186 -14.18 14.41 -8.56
CA VAL A 186 -13.81 13.00 -8.61
C VAL A 186 -14.66 12.20 -7.63
N TYR A 187 -15.47 11.30 -8.16
CA TYR A 187 -16.38 10.38 -7.48
C TYR A 187 -15.80 8.96 -7.34
N GLU A 188 -16.53 8.10 -6.64
CA GLU A 188 -16.19 6.68 -6.41
C GLU A 188 -16.59 5.79 -7.60
N GLU A 189 -15.94 6.07 -8.73
CA GLU A 189 -16.13 5.34 -9.97
C GLU A 189 -14.80 5.08 -10.69
N LEU A 190 -14.83 4.15 -11.64
CA LEU A 190 -13.73 3.95 -12.58
C LEU A 190 -13.85 4.98 -13.70
N TYR A 191 -12.92 5.94 -13.71
CA TYR A 191 -12.80 6.93 -14.77
C TYR A 191 -12.25 6.27 -16.03
N PRO A 192 -12.51 6.77 -17.25
CA PRO A 192 -11.88 6.27 -18.48
C PRO A 192 -10.35 6.45 -18.50
N ALA A 193 -9.66 5.53 -19.19
CA ALA A 193 -8.21 5.57 -19.29
C ALA A 193 -7.79 6.71 -20.24
N PRO A 194 -6.78 7.52 -19.89
CA PRO A 194 -6.29 8.57 -20.78
C PRO A 194 -5.69 8.01 -22.08
N ILE A 195 -5.14 6.80 -22.01
CA ILE A 195 -4.66 6.00 -23.15
C ILE A 195 -4.95 4.53 -22.82
N ASP A 196 -5.08 3.70 -23.85
CA ASP A 196 -5.02 2.24 -23.69
C ASP A 196 -3.73 1.85 -22.91
N PRO A 197 -3.84 1.26 -21.71
CA PRO A 197 -2.68 0.86 -20.92
C PRO A 197 -1.69 -0.03 -21.66
N ALA A 198 -2.16 -0.89 -22.59
CA ALA A 198 -1.31 -1.76 -23.38
C ALA A 198 -0.39 -0.98 -24.31
N ARG A 199 -0.87 0.15 -24.87
CA ARG A 199 -0.06 1.02 -25.72
C ARG A 199 1.05 1.71 -24.94
N LEU A 200 0.79 2.16 -23.72
CA LEU A 200 1.83 2.76 -22.90
C LEU A 200 2.90 1.74 -22.53
N ILE A 201 2.52 0.51 -22.20
CA ILE A 201 3.47 -0.58 -21.93
C ILE A 201 4.38 -0.80 -23.14
N GLN A 202 3.79 -0.96 -24.34
CA GLN A 202 4.55 -1.10 -25.58
C GLN A 202 5.47 0.10 -25.83
N LEU A 203 4.99 1.33 -25.65
CA LEU A 203 5.84 2.53 -25.80
C LEU A 203 7.06 2.46 -24.89
N THR A 204 6.90 2.01 -23.64
CA THR A 204 8.06 1.82 -22.77
C THR A 204 8.98 0.74 -23.31
N GLU A 205 8.48 -0.41 -23.76
CA GLU A 205 9.33 -1.50 -24.28
C GLU A 205 10.16 -1.10 -25.51
N TRP A 206 9.60 -0.31 -26.42
CA TRP A 206 10.21 0.00 -27.72
C TRP A 206 11.10 1.24 -27.72
N LEU A 207 10.76 2.28 -26.96
CA LEU A 207 11.52 3.53 -26.93
C LEU A 207 12.73 3.42 -26.02
N ASP A 208 13.83 4.07 -26.38
CA ASP A 208 14.91 4.33 -25.43
C ASP A 208 14.50 5.36 -24.37
N ASP A 209 15.26 5.41 -23.27
CA ASP A 209 14.92 6.25 -22.13
C ASP A 209 14.94 7.75 -22.45
N LYS A 210 15.81 8.21 -23.36
CA LYS A 210 15.89 9.63 -23.73
C LYS A 210 14.65 10.06 -24.52
N LEU A 211 14.24 9.23 -25.50
CA LEU A 211 13.02 9.49 -26.25
C LEU A 211 11.78 9.43 -25.35
N LEU A 212 11.70 8.44 -24.46
CA LEU A 212 10.60 8.31 -23.53
C LEU A 212 10.51 9.50 -22.57
N GLU A 213 11.64 9.99 -22.06
CA GLU A 213 11.71 11.20 -21.23
C GLU A 213 11.23 12.44 -22.00
N SER A 214 11.60 12.58 -23.29
CA SER A 214 11.16 13.71 -24.11
C SER A 214 9.64 13.72 -24.38
N LEU A 215 9.03 12.53 -24.47
CA LEU A 215 7.59 12.35 -24.66
C LEU A 215 6.79 12.41 -23.35
N THR A 216 7.42 12.10 -22.22
CA THR A 216 6.77 11.99 -20.91
C THR A 216 5.89 13.20 -20.56
N PRO A 217 6.34 14.47 -20.71
CA PRO A 217 5.50 15.63 -20.42
C PRO A 217 4.19 15.67 -21.21
N HIS A 218 4.21 15.23 -22.48
CA HIS A 218 3.03 15.19 -23.35
C HIS A 218 2.09 14.05 -22.99
N LEU A 219 2.64 12.89 -22.59
CA LEU A 219 1.85 11.75 -22.11
C LEU A 219 1.19 12.02 -20.75
N LEU A 220 1.87 12.78 -19.88
CA LEU A 220 1.36 13.09 -18.55
C LEU A 220 0.25 14.13 -18.59
N ALA A 221 0.35 15.16 -19.43
CA ALA A 221 -0.60 16.26 -19.48
C ALA A 221 -2.05 15.74 -19.62
N PRO A 222 -3.00 16.23 -18.81
CA PRO A 222 -2.93 17.36 -17.86
C PRO A 222 -2.47 17.03 -16.42
N ARG A 223 -1.90 15.86 -16.16
CA ARG A 223 -1.55 15.39 -14.81
C ARG A 223 -0.18 15.88 -14.36
N PRO A 224 0.04 16.02 -13.04
CA PRO A 224 1.26 16.65 -12.52
C PRO A 224 2.50 15.73 -12.52
N ASN A 225 2.34 14.41 -12.54
CA ASN A 225 3.47 13.48 -12.40
C ASN A 225 3.17 12.04 -12.85
N THR A 226 4.23 11.24 -13.01
CA THR A 226 4.19 9.82 -13.41
C THR A 226 3.45 8.94 -12.41
N TYR A 227 3.50 9.26 -11.12
CA TYR A 227 2.78 8.53 -10.08
C TYR A 227 1.26 8.56 -10.30
N THR A 228 0.66 9.75 -10.36
CA THR A 228 -0.80 9.90 -10.55
C THR A 228 -1.28 9.29 -11.87
N TYR A 229 -0.46 9.39 -12.92
CA TYR A 229 -0.75 8.82 -14.23
C TYR A 229 -0.74 7.29 -14.23
N THR A 230 0.33 6.68 -13.72
CA THR A 230 0.47 5.21 -13.71
C THR A 230 -0.48 4.55 -12.72
N LYS A 231 -0.85 5.20 -11.61
CA LYS A 231 -1.89 4.68 -10.70
C LYS A 231 -3.27 4.69 -11.34
N ALA A 232 -3.62 5.71 -12.12
CA ALA A 232 -4.87 5.73 -12.89
C ALA A 232 -4.92 4.56 -13.89
N LEU A 233 -3.84 4.37 -14.67
CA LEU A 233 -3.76 3.28 -15.65
C LEU A 233 -3.71 1.89 -15.02
N ALA A 234 -3.13 1.76 -13.82
CA ALA A 234 -3.13 0.51 -13.07
C ALA A 234 -4.54 0.09 -12.64
N GLU A 235 -5.41 1.04 -12.26
CA GLU A 235 -6.82 0.73 -11.97
C GLU A 235 -7.55 0.15 -13.19
N HIS A 236 -7.24 0.64 -14.39
CA HIS A 236 -7.80 0.08 -15.63
C HIS A 236 -7.33 -1.33 -15.91
N LEU A 237 -6.03 -1.57 -15.81
CA LEU A 237 -5.47 -2.91 -15.99
C LEU A 237 -6.06 -3.88 -14.97
N LEU A 238 -6.19 -3.43 -13.72
CA LEU A 238 -6.78 -4.23 -12.65
C LEU A 238 -8.20 -4.68 -12.98
N VAL A 239 -9.06 -3.78 -13.47
CA VAL A 239 -10.46 -4.11 -13.79
C VAL A 239 -10.57 -4.91 -15.09
N ASN A 240 -9.84 -4.52 -16.13
CA ASN A 240 -9.89 -5.19 -17.43
C ASN A 240 -9.31 -6.60 -17.38
N ASP A 241 -8.11 -6.75 -16.80
CA ASP A 241 -7.44 -8.05 -16.69
C ASP A 241 -8.00 -8.87 -15.53
N GLY A 242 -8.58 -8.21 -14.52
CA GLY A 242 -9.15 -8.87 -13.35
C GLY A 242 -10.35 -9.76 -13.65
N GLY A 243 -11.11 -9.49 -14.71
CA GLY A 243 -12.24 -10.32 -15.14
C GLY A 243 -13.27 -10.53 -14.02
N ARG A 244 -13.35 -11.74 -13.48
CA ARG A 244 -14.29 -12.12 -12.41
C ARG A 244 -13.70 -12.04 -10.99
N LEU A 245 -12.48 -11.54 -10.83
CA LEU A 245 -11.87 -11.43 -9.52
C LEU A 245 -12.68 -10.49 -8.61
N PRO A 246 -12.83 -10.82 -7.31
CA PRO A 246 -13.52 -9.98 -6.34
C PRO A 246 -12.65 -8.78 -5.96
N ILE A 247 -12.69 -7.71 -6.76
CA ILE A 247 -11.77 -6.57 -6.63
C ILE A 247 -12.42 -5.40 -5.87
N SER A 248 -11.63 -4.75 -5.01
CA SER A 248 -11.89 -3.38 -4.56
C SER A 248 -10.69 -2.46 -4.75
N ILE A 249 -10.95 -1.20 -5.09
CA ILE A 249 -9.95 -0.15 -5.24
C ILE A 249 -10.12 0.86 -4.11
N ILE A 250 -9.03 1.17 -3.40
CA ILE A 250 -9.03 2.16 -2.32
C ILE A 250 -8.10 3.30 -2.67
N ARG A 251 -8.63 4.54 -2.68
CA ARG A 251 -7.88 5.75 -3.05
C ARG A 251 -7.65 6.65 -1.83
N PRO A 252 -6.60 6.43 -1.02
CA PRO A 252 -6.24 7.32 0.09
C PRO A 252 -5.68 8.66 -0.41
N SER A 253 -5.88 9.74 0.36
CA SER A 253 -5.19 11.04 0.21
C SER A 253 -3.77 10.98 0.79
N ILE A 254 -3.21 12.11 1.25
CA ILE A 254 -1.82 12.14 1.78
C ILE A 254 -1.79 11.46 3.15
N VAL A 255 -1.29 10.23 3.17
CA VAL A 255 -1.22 9.44 4.40
C VAL A 255 -0.17 10.03 5.36
N CYS A 256 -0.59 10.33 6.58
CA CYS A 256 0.26 10.84 7.66
C CYS A 256 0.30 9.86 8.86
N GLY A 257 0.94 10.29 9.95
CA GLY A 257 1.02 9.48 11.18
C GLY A 257 -0.35 9.05 11.69
N SER A 258 -0.39 7.93 12.39
CA SER A 258 -1.62 7.37 12.96
C SER A 258 -2.32 8.36 13.89
N TRP A 259 -3.66 8.35 13.88
CA TRP A 259 -4.44 9.15 14.81
C TRP A 259 -4.56 8.47 16.16
N ARG A 260 -4.95 7.20 16.17
CA ARG A 260 -5.18 6.42 17.39
C ARG A 260 -4.36 5.15 17.44
N GLU A 261 -4.36 4.38 16.34
CA GLU A 261 -3.84 3.01 16.37
C GLU A 261 -2.66 2.79 15.41
N PRO A 262 -1.73 1.88 15.75
CA PRO A 262 -1.59 1.19 17.05
C PRO A 262 -1.00 2.07 18.17
N VAL A 263 -0.30 3.13 17.79
CA VAL A 263 0.26 4.16 18.67
C VAL A 263 -0.03 5.51 18.04
N PRO A 264 -0.63 6.49 18.75
CA PRO A 264 -0.87 7.83 18.19
C PRO A 264 0.41 8.50 17.69
N GLY A 265 0.36 9.12 16.52
CA GLY A 265 1.47 9.83 15.88
C GLY A 265 2.57 8.94 15.30
N TRP A 266 2.38 7.62 15.25
CA TRP A 266 3.40 6.71 14.73
C TRP A 266 3.65 6.92 13.25
N VAL A 267 4.93 7.01 12.88
CA VAL A 267 5.43 7.09 11.51
C VAL A 267 6.82 6.48 11.42
N ASP A 268 7.12 5.78 10.32
CA ASP A 268 8.40 5.07 10.12
C ASP A 268 9.31 5.68 9.06
N ASN A 269 8.92 6.82 8.47
CA ASN A 269 9.68 7.50 7.42
C ASN A 269 9.46 9.01 7.45
N LEU A 270 10.41 9.77 6.88
CA LEU A 270 10.32 11.22 6.72
C LEU A 270 10.01 11.63 5.27
N PHE A 271 9.48 10.72 4.46
CA PHE A 271 9.24 11.04 3.06
C PHE A 271 8.09 12.03 2.90
N ALA A 272 8.20 12.86 1.86
CA ALA A 272 7.21 13.83 1.46
C ALA A 272 6.73 14.71 2.64
N PHE A 273 5.42 14.80 2.84
CA PHE A 273 4.82 15.74 3.78
C PHE A 273 5.06 15.36 5.25
N THR A 274 5.34 14.09 5.56
CA THR A 274 5.66 13.70 6.94
C THR A 274 6.94 14.37 7.42
N GLY A 275 7.97 14.46 6.56
CA GLY A 275 9.20 15.19 6.87
C GLY A 275 8.94 16.66 7.18
N LEU A 276 8.00 17.26 6.44
CA LEU A 276 7.57 18.64 6.65
C LEU A 276 6.90 18.83 8.01
N LEU A 277 5.93 17.98 8.36
CA LEU A 277 5.21 18.02 9.64
C LEU A 277 6.16 17.83 10.82
N VAL A 278 7.11 16.89 10.71
CA VAL A 278 8.12 16.66 11.75
C VAL A 278 9.05 17.87 11.88
N GLY A 279 9.47 18.48 10.77
CA GLY A 279 10.28 19.69 10.77
C GLY A 279 9.59 20.88 11.44
N MET A 280 8.29 21.06 11.17
CA MET A 280 7.46 22.07 11.84
C MET A 280 7.30 21.79 13.33
N GLY A 281 6.92 20.56 13.69
CA GLY A 281 6.70 20.16 15.09
C GLY A 281 7.94 20.30 15.97
N LYS A 282 9.13 20.18 15.37
CA LYS A 282 10.43 20.38 16.06
C LYS A 282 10.92 21.82 16.07
N GLY A 283 10.22 22.75 15.40
CA GLY A 283 10.64 24.15 15.28
C GLY A 283 11.88 24.38 14.41
N VAL A 284 12.33 23.37 13.66
CA VAL A 284 13.41 23.48 12.66
C VAL A 284 12.90 24.25 11.45
N LEU A 285 11.68 23.91 11.00
CA LEU A 285 10.99 24.61 9.93
C LEU A 285 9.99 25.59 10.54
N ARG A 286 10.32 26.89 10.51
CA ARG A 286 9.53 27.94 11.16
C ARG A 286 8.56 28.65 10.22
N SER A 287 8.81 28.58 8.92
CA SER A 287 7.99 29.23 7.90
C SER A 287 7.90 28.36 6.66
N LEU A 288 6.74 28.43 6.01
CA LEU A 288 6.48 27.74 4.76
C LEU A 288 5.81 28.67 3.76
N TYR A 289 6.32 28.63 2.54
CA TYR A 289 5.75 29.38 1.43
C TYR A 289 4.61 28.56 0.82
N ILE A 290 3.37 28.90 1.17
CA ILE A 290 2.16 28.22 0.70
C ILE A 290 1.24 29.29 0.11
N LYS A 291 0.59 28.99 -1.03
CA LYS A 291 -0.41 29.91 -1.58
C LYS A 291 -1.62 29.97 -0.64
N PRO A 292 -2.15 31.18 -0.33
CA PRO A 292 -3.37 31.31 0.44
C PRO A 292 -4.52 30.52 -0.19
N GLY A 293 -5.33 29.84 0.63
CA GLY A 293 -6.51 29.09 0.18
C GLY A 293 -6.24 27.67 -0.34
N ILE A 294 -5.00 27.15 -0.27
CA ILE A 294 -4.75 25.72 -0.56
C ILE A 294 -5.30 24.86 0.58
N THR A 295 -6.18 23.92 0.24
CA THR A 295 -6.58 22.83 1.13
C THR A 295 -5.60 21.66 0.99
N LEU A 296 -5.01 21.25 2.11
CA LEU A 296 -4.18 20.06 2.20
C LEU A 296 -4.98 18.94 2.88
N ASP A 297 -5.25 17.86 2.15
CA ASP A 297 -5.99 16.70 2.63
C ASP A 297 -4.99 15.65 3.15
N PHE A 298 -4.87 15.58 4.47
CA PHE A 298 -4.14 14.53 5.16
C PHE A 298 -5.07 13.46 5.64
N ILE A 299 -4.56 12.24 5.70
CA ILE A 299 -5.28 11.16 6.33
C ILE A 299 -4.39 10.35 7.27
N PRO A 300 -4.79 10.17 8.54
CA PRO A 300 -4.06 9.31 9.46
C PRO A 300 -4.05 7.86 8.99
N VAL A 301 -2.89 7.20 9.00
CA VAL A 301 -2.69 5.85 8.41
C VAL A 301 -3.63 4.77 8.93
N ASP A 302 -4.13 4.87 10.17
CA ASP A 302 -5.09 3.91 10.73
C ASP A 302 -6.47 3.95 10.04
N VAL A 303 -6.87 5.08 9.48
CA VAL A 303 -8.15 5.21 8.76
C VAL A 303 -8.19 4.41 7.45
N PRO A 304 -7.26 4.59 6.48
CA PRO A 304 -7.27 3.79 5.26
C PRO A 304 -6.98 2.32 5.54
N ILE A 305 -6.26 1.97 6.61
CA ILE A 305 -6.03 0.58 7.00
C ILE A 305 -7.32 -0.09 7.49
N ASN A 306 -8.11 0.61 8.30
CA ASN A 306 -9.44 0.13 8.68
C ASN A 306 -10.34 -0.02 7.45
N LEU A 307 -10.32 0.95 6.52
CA LEU A 307 -11.06 0.81 5.25
C LEU A 307 -10.58 -0.41 4.47
N MET A 308 -9.28 -0.64 4.32
CA MET A 308 -8.75 -1.82 3.62
C MET A 308 -9.34 -3.11 4.17
N ILE A 309 -9.35 -3.27 5.50
CA ILE A 309 -9.89 -4.45 6.17
C ILE A 309 -11.40 -4.59 5.94
N VAL A 310 -12.16 -3.51 6.10
CA VAL A 310 -13.61 -3.50 5.89
C VAL A 310 -13.97 -3.74 4.42
N SER A 311 -13.25 -3.12 3.48
CA SER A 311 -13.45 -3.28 2.04
C SER A 311 -13.18 -4.72 1.61
N ALA A 312 -12.20 -5.41 2.18
CA ALA A 312 -11.96 -6.82 1.86
C ALA A 312 -13.15 -7.70 2.24
N TRP A 313 -13.66 -7.53 3.46
CA TRP A 313 -14.88 -8.21 3.93
C TRP A 313 -16.07 -7.88 3.03
N ASN A 314 -16.23 -6.59 2.72
CA ASN A 314 -17.37 -6.12 1.94
C ASN A 314 -17.38 -6.63 0.50
N THR A 315 -16.19 -6.71 -0.11
CA THR A 315 -15.99 -7.25 -1.46
C THR A 315 -16.38 -8.73 -1.50
N ALA A 316 -15.97 -9.51 -0.49
CA ALA A 316 -16.33 -10.92 -0.37
C ALA A 316 -17.81 -11.14 -0.11
N ALA A 317 -18.47 -10.22 0.60
CA ALA A 317 -19.91 -10.29 0.87
C ALA A 317 -20.79 -9.97 -0.36
N GLY A 318 -20.22 -9.36 -1.41
CA GLY A 318 -20.94 -8.96 -2.63
C GLY A 318 -21.99 -7.88 -2.41
N LYS A 319 -21.90 -7.10 -1.31
CA LYS A 319 -22.98 -6.21 -0.84
C LYS A 319 -22.93 -4.78 -1.41
N TYR A 320 -21.77 -4.25 -1.84
CA TYR A 320 -21.66 -2.85 -2.30
C TYR A 320 -20.58 -2.63 -3.40
N LYS A 321 -20.51 -1.39 -3.92
CA LYS A 321 -19.59 -0.94 -4.99
C LYS A 321 -18.11 -1.32 -4.75
N SER A 322 -17.35 -1.48 -5.83
CA SER A 322 -15.95 -1.96 -5.83
C SER A 322 -14.89 -0.84 -5.80
N VAL A 323 -15.28 0.42 -5.70
CA VAL A 323 -14.34 1.56 -5.69
C VAL A 323 -14.66 2.45 -4.50
N TYR A 324 -13.64 2.72 -3.67
CA TYR A 324 -13.73 3.54 -2.48
C TYR A 324 -12.72 4.67 -2.57
N LYS A 325 -13.17 5.91 -2.40
CA LYS A 325 -12.32 7.09 -2.33
C LYS A 325 -12.30 7.58 -0.90
N LEU A 326 -11.11 7.66 -0.33
CA LEU A 326 -10.95 8.08 1.04
C LEU A 326 -10.12 9.37 1.09
N VAL A 327 -10.88 10.46 1.10
CA VAL A 327 -10.44 11.84 1.36
C VAL A 327 -10.91 12.19 2.76
N GLN A 328 -10.09 12.88 3.54
CA GLN A 328 -10.59 13.42 4.79
C GLN A 328 -11.46 14.64 4.43
N ALA A 329 -12.77 14.48 4.51
CA ALA A 329 -13.65 15.63 4.69
C ALA A 329 -13.40 16.15 6.11
N LEU A 330 -12.33 16.92 6.31
CA LEU A 330 -12.18 17.68 7.53
C LEU A 330 -13.22 18.80 7.51
N PHE A 331 -14.20 18.62 8.40
CA PHE A 331 -14.87 19.64 9.21
C PHE A 331 -14.56 21.09 8.79
N TYR A 332 -15.60 21.73 8.24
CA TYR A 332 -15.69 23.18 8.04
C TYR A 332 -15.28 23.97 9.28
#